data_AF-A0A815F648-F1
#
_entry.id   AF-A0A815F648-F1
#
_cell.length_a   1.000
_cell.length_b   1.000
_cell.length_c   1.000
_cell.angle_alpha   90.00
_cell.angle_beta   90.00
_cell.angle_gamma   90.00
#
_symmetry.space_group_name_H-M   'P 1'
#
loop_
_entity.id
_entity.type
_entity.pdbx_description
1 polymer ?
#
loop_
_entity_poly.entity_id
_entity_poly.type
_entity_poly.pdbx_seq_one_letter_code
_entity_poly.pdbx_strand_id
1 'polypeptide(L)'
;MSFLCLSAFDRWACTSQSVRIRQLSSIRVAKRVFPIPFILWSLVNIPVLVYCDLVPPTFACWFTNDLFMRIGTLFLSPILTVLLPLIVLILCGLLTYRNIRRVTHVRQQPNQNRLSNWEQQMTRMMLTQTLLNIFCTLPRAIFVIYTIFTIDESATRTFDQLSIILLVDSITVSIISVNFGSSFYIFLLSSPRLRQMIQMYLKRLFNLRHNQVDPTNILLTAPAFTVRQTTKVIGQPTVENEPF
;
A
#
# COMPACT_ATOMS: atom_id res chain seq x y z
N MET A 1 -2.36 0.07 8.65
CA MET A 1 -3.64 -0.63 8.39
C MET A 1 -4.72 0.28 7.81
N SER A 2 -4.97 1.49 8.34
CA SER A 2 -6.09 2.34 7.86
C SER A 2 -6.05 2.70 6.37
N PHE A 3 -4.86 2.92 5.79
CA PHE A 3 -4.73 3.13 4.34
C PHE A 3 -5.10 1.90 3.52
N LEU A 4 -4.87 0.69 4.03
CA LEU A 4 -5.33 -0.54 3.39
C LEU A 4 -6.85 -0.65 3.43
N CYS A 5 -7.48 -0.23 4.54
CA CYS A 5 -8.94 -0.18 4.64
C CYS A 5 -9.54 0.82 3.63
N LEU A 6 -8.96 2.01 3.52
CA LEU A 6 -9.36 2.99 2.50
C LEU A 6 -9.16 2.45 1.08
N SER A 7 -8.05 1.77 0.82
CA SER A 7 -7.79 1.12 -0.46
C SER A 7 -8.78 0.00 -0.77
N ALA A 8 -9.15 -0.82 0.23
CA ALA A 8 -10.13 -1.88 0.06
C ALA A 8 -11.54 -1.31 -0.16
N PHE A 9 -11.90 -0.24 0.55
CA PHE A 9 -13.14 0.50 0.36
C PHE A 9 -13.21 1.14 -1.03
N ASP A 10 -12.13 1.78 -1.47
CA ASP A 10 -12.01 2.36 -2.81
C ASP A 10 -12.23 1.30 -3.90
N ARG A 11 -11.64 0.10 -3.73
CA ARG A 11 -11.87 -1.02 -4.65
C ARG A 11 -13.29 -1.56 -4.62
N TRP A 12 -13.88 -1.67 -3.45
CA TRP A 12 -15.29 -2.02 -3.34
C TRP A 12 -16.17 -0.99 -4.06
N ALA A 13 -15.88 0.29 -3.88
CA ALA A 13 -16.63 1.38 -4.50
C ALA A 13 -16.47 1.38 -6.04
N CYS A 14 -15.25 1.19 -6.55
CA CYS A 14 -14.96 1.00 -7.98
C CYS A 14 -15.74 -0.15 -8.61
N THR A 15 -15.83 -1.29 -7.91
CA THR A 15 -16.47 -2.51 -8.43
C THR A 15 -17.99 -2.52 -8.26
N SER A 16 -18.56 -1.56 -7.54
CA SER A 16 -20.00 -1.45 -7.34
C SER A 16 -20.75 -1.07 -8.62
N GLN A 17 -21.93 -1.64 -8.82
CA GLN A 17 -22.82 -1.33 -9.96
C GLN A 17 -23.51 0.03 -9.80
N SER A 18 -23.62 0.52 -8.57
CA SER A 18 -24.27 1.81 -8.29
C SER A 18 -23.37 2.98 -8.68
N VAL A 19 -23.88 3.85 -9.55
CA VAL A 19 -23.17 5.07 -9.99
C VAL A 19 -22.81 5.97 -8.80
N ARG A 20 -23.71 6.08 -7.81
CA ARG A 20 -23.47 6.87 -6.59
C ARG A 20 -22.28 6.34 -5.80
N ILE A 21 -22.19 5.02 -5.63
CA ILE A 21 -21.08 4.40 -4.91
C ILE A 21 -19.78 4.55 -5.70
N ARG A 22 -19.82 4.36 -7.02
CA ARG A 22 -18.64 4.52 -7.88
C ARG A 22 -18.06 5.94 -7.85
N GLN A 23 -18.91 6.96 -7.70
CA GLN A 23 -18.46 8.36 -7.55
C GLN A 23 -17.63 8.60 -6.29
N LEU A 24 -17.79 7.78 -5.24
CA LEU A 24 -16.98 7.87 -4.02
C LEU A 24 -15.51 7.51 -4.27
N SER A 25 -15.22 6.70 -5.29
CA SER A 25 -13.85 6.35 -5.71
C SER A 25 -13.21 7.41 -6.63
N SER A 26 -13.86 8.58 -6.79
CA SER A 26 -13.27 9.65 -7.60
C SER A 26 -12.01 10.23 -6.93
N ILE A 27 -11.03 10.63 -7.76
CA ILE A 27 -9.79 11.25 -7.29
C ILE A 27 -10.03 12.50 -6.44
N ARG A 28 -11.15 13.21 -6.66
CA ARG A 28 -11.54 14.39 -5.88
C ARG A 28 -11.90 14.01 -4.44
N VAL A 29 -12.63 12.90 -4.26
CA VAL A 29 -12.97 12.38 -2.94
C VAL A 29 -11.72 11.79 -2.28
N ALA A 30 -10.91 11.03 -3.01
CA ALA A 30 -9.67 10.46 -2.49
C ALA A 30 -8.74 11.54 -1.89
N LYS A 31 -8.57 12.69 -2.56
CA LYS A 31 -7.78 13.82 -2.05
C LYS A 31 -8.32 14.41 -0.75
N ARG A 32 -9.65 14.42 -0.55
CA ARG A 32 -10.29 14.90 0.68
C ARG A 32 -10.23 13.88 1.82
N VAL A 33 -10.32 12.59 1.50
CA VAL A 33 -10.36 11.51 2.50
C VAL A 33 -8.95 11.09 2.96
N PHE A 34 -7.94 11.19 2.09
CA PHE A 34 -6.56 10.81 2.41
C PHE A 34 -5.96 11.45 3.68
N PRO A 35 -6.12 12.76 3.97
CA PRO A 35 -5.55 13.35 5.19
C PRO A 35 -6.26 12.94 6.49
N ILE A 36 -7.52 12.47 6.42
CA ILE A 36 -8.32 12.11 7.61
C ILE A 36 -7.64 11.06 8.50
N PRO A 37 -7.23 9.87 7.98
CA PRO A 37 -6.53 8.88 8.81
C PRO A 37 -5.22 9.43 9.36
N PHE A 38 -4.50 10.26 8.61
CA PHE A 38 -3.24 10.83 9.07
C PHE A 38 -3.47 11.71 10.31
N ILE A 39 -4.43 12.64 10.24
CA ILE A 39 -4.80 13.51 11.36
C ILE A 39 -5.29 12.68 12.56
N LEU A 40 -6.16 11.69 12.32
CA LEU A 40 -6.69 10.84 13.39
C LEU A 40 -5.57 10.06 14.08
N TRP A 41 -4.62 9.48 13.34
CA TRP A 41 -3.47 8.79 13.90
C TRP A 41 -2.54 9.74 14.66
N SER A 42 -2.30 10.94 14.15
CA SER A 42 -1.51 11.95 14.87
C SER A 42 -2.16 12.28 16.21
N LEU A 43 -3.46 12.56 16.24
CA LEU A 43 -4.18 12.89 17.48
C LEU A 43 -4.13 11.75 18.49
N VAL A 44 -4.31 10.50 18.04
CA VAL A 44 -4.24 9.31 18.91
C VAL A 44 -2.83 9.09 19.49
N ASN A 45 -1.78 9.46 18.77
CA ASN A 45 -0.40 9.27 19.22
C ASN A 45 0.18 10.46 20.01
N ILE A 46 -0.47 11.63 20.03
CA ILE A 46 -0.01 12.76 20.85
C ILE A 46 0.14 12.37 22.33
N PRO A 47 -0.84 11.70 22.97
CA PRO A 47 -0.68 11.27 24.36
C PRO A 47 0.50 10.33 24.61
N VAL A 48 0.88 9.51 23.62
CA VAL A 48 2.07 8.63 23.73
C VAL A 48 3.35 9.45 23.88
N LEU A 49 3.45 10.59 23.20
CA LEU A 49 4.59 11.50 23.33
C LEU A 49 4.64 12.21 24.68
N VAL A 50 3.48 12.42 25.32
CA VAL A 50 3.39 13.10 26.62
C VAL A 50 3.64 12.14 27.79
N TYR A 51 3.17 10.89 27.66
CA TYR A 51 3.18 9.92 28.76
C TYR A 51 4.24 8.81 28.63
N CYS A 52 5.01 8.69 27.55
CA CYS A 52 6.20 7.81 27.53
C CYS A 52 7.40 8.57 28.07
N ASP A 53 8.04 8.00 29.09
CA ASP A 53 9.27 8.52 29.67
C ASP A 53 10.26 7.38 29.90
N LEU A 54 11.54 7.70 30.09
CA LEU A 54 12.56 6.73 30.46
C LEU A 54 12.48 6.46 31.96
N VAL A 55 12.15 5.22 32.33
CA VAL A 55 12.04 4.82 33.74
C VAL A 55 13.35 4.16 34.20
N PRO A 56 14.08 4.75 35.18
CA PRO A 56 15.24 4.12 35.80
C PRO A 56 14.86 2.88 36.64
N PRO A 57 15.75 1.89 36.84
CA PRO A 57 17.18 1.85 36.48
C PRO A 57 17.47 1.23 35.09
N THR A 58 16.49 0.60 34.47
CA THR A 58 16.66 -0.09 33.18
C THR A 58 16.66 0.87 31.98
N PHE A 59 16.30 2.15 32.20
CA PHE A 59 16.16 3.18 31.16
C PHE A 59 15.28 2.71 29.99
N ALA A 60 14.26 1.90 30.29
CA ALA A 60 13.26 1.48 29.31
C ALA A 60 12.23 2.61 29.10
N CYS A 61 11.78 2.85 27.86
CA CYS A 61 10.62 3.73 27.63
C CYS A 61 9.38 2.99 28.13
N TRP A 62 8.71 3.61 29.09
CA TRP A 62 7.48 3.07 29.65
C TRP A 62 6.47 4.18 29.85
N PHE A 63 5.20 3.80 29.92
CA PHE A 63 4.13 4.75 30.20
C PHE A 63 4.13 5.11 31.68
N THR A 64 4.25 6.40 31.99
CA THR A 64 4.27 6.91 33.37
C THR A 64 2.88 6.95 34.01
N ASN A 65 1.83 6.93 33.18
CA ASN A 65 0.44 6.99 33.63
C ASN A 65 -0.26 5.64 33.43
N ASP A 66 -0.62 4.97 34.53
CA ASP A 66 -1.27 3.66 34.53
C ASP A 66 -2.64 3.64 33.82
N LEU A 67 -3.43 4.71 33.99
CA LEU A 67 -4.74 4.83 33.35
C LEU A 67 -4.57 4.91 31.83
N PHE A 68 -3.63 5.74 31.37
CA PHE A 68 -3.32 5.88 29.96
C PHE A 68 -2.76 4.57 29.38
N MET A 69 -1.87 3.89 30.11
CA MET A 69 -1.35 2.58 29.71
C MET A 69 -2.48 1.57 29.52
N ARG A 70 -3.41 1.47 30.47
CA ARG A 70 -4.55 0.54 30.38
C ARG A 70 -5.47 0.91 29.21
N ILE A 71 -5.89 2.17 29.09
CA ILE A 71 -6.80 2.59 28.01
C ILE A 71 -6.14 2.45 26.65
N GLY A 72 -4.89 2.91 26.51
CA GLY A 72 -4.14 2.89 25.26
C GLY A 72 -3.84 1.47 24.79
N THR A 73 -3.29 0.63 25.67
CA THR A 73 -2.82 -0.72 25.31
C THR A 73 -3.94 -1.75 25.25
N LEU A 74 -4.98 -1.64 26.11
CA LEU A 74 -6.04 -2.65 26.19
C LEU A 74 -7.27 -2.33 25.33
N PHE A 75 -7.53 -1.05 25.05
CA PHE A 75 -8.72 -0.65 24.30
C PHE A 75 -8.36 0.06 22.99
N LEU A 76 -7.66 1.19 23.08
CA LEU A 76 -7.49 2.10 21.95
C LEU A 76 -6.67 1.46 20.82
N SER A 77 -5.49 0.95 21.15
CA SER A 77 -4.57 0.28 20.23
C SER A 77 -5.21 -0.95 19.59
N PRO A 78 -5.68 -1.97 20.33
CA PRO A 78 -6.20 -3.19 19.72
C PRO A 78 -7.45 -2.97 18.85
N ILE A 79 -8.36 -2.09 19.29
CA ILE A 79 -9.58 -1.82 18.53
C ILE A 79 -9.27 -1.07 17.24
N LEU A 80 -8.49 0.02 17.30
CA LEU A 80 -8.21 0.86 16.14
C LEU A 80 -7.18 0.25 15.17
N THR A 81 -6.20 -0.51 15.68
CA THR A 81 -5.10 -1.04 14.86
C THR A 81 -5.35 -2.45 14.33
N VAL A 82 -6.16 -3.26 15.03
CA VAL A 82 -6.35 -4.68 14.70
C VAL A 82 -7.81 -4.98 14.38
N LEU A 83 -8.75 -4.82 15.32
CA LEU A 83 -10.12 -5.32 15.15
C LEU A 83 -10.91 -4.54 14.09
N LEU A 84 -10.99 -3.22 14.23
CA LEU A 84 -11.69 -2.36 13.28
C LEU A 84 -11.17 -2.52 11.84
N PRO A 85 -9.86 -2.44 11.56
CA PRO A 85 -9.37 -2.61 10.20
C PRO A 85 -9.59 -4.03 9.68
N LEU A 86 -9.48 -5.07 10.51
CA LEU A 86 -9.76 -6.44 10.10
C LEU A 86 -11.21 -6.62 9.64
N ILE A 87 -12.17 -6.11 10.43
CA ILE A 87 -13.60 -6.16 10.09
C ILE A 87 -13.86 -5.42 8.77
N VAL A 88 -13.33 -4.20 8.63
CA VAL A 88 -13.51 -3.39 7.40
C VAL A 88 -12.91 -4.11 6.19
N LEU A 89 -11.73 -4.70 6.32
CA LEU A 89 -11.07 -5.44 5.23
C LEU A 89 -11.84 -6.69 4.82
N ILE A 90 -12.36 -7.46 5.78
CA ILE A 90 -13.18 -8.64 5.51
C ILE A 90 -14.47 -8.23 4.78
N LEU A 91 -15.17 -7.21 5.28
CA LEU A 91 -16.41 -6.72 4.67
C LEU A 91 -16.16 -6.20 3.24
N CYS A 92 -15.20 -5.30 3.07
CA CYS A 92 -14.87 -4.74 1.75
C CYS A 92 -14.37 -5.82 0.79
N GLY A 93 -13.56 -6.77 1.27
CA GLY A 93 -13.05 -7.90 0.48
C GLY A 93 -14.17 -8.80 -0.02
N LEU A 94 -15.11 -9.20 0.86
CA LEU A 94 -16.27 -10.02 0.51
C LEU A 94 -17.17 -9.31 -0.49
N LEU A 95 -17.47 -8.03 -0.26
CA LEU A 95 -18.31 -7.25 -1.17
C LEU A 95 -17.66 -7.08 -2.55
N THR A 96 -16.36 -6.81 -2.58
CA THR A 96 -15.57 -6.73 -3.82
C THR A 96 -15.61 -8.06 -4.58
N TYR A 97 -15.43 -9.19 -3.88
CA TYR A 97 -15.49 -10.52 -4.49
C TYR A 97 -16.86 -10.82 -5.10
N ARG A 98 -17.95 -10.51 -4.39
CA ARG A 98 -19.33 -10.68 -4.90
C ARG A 98 -19.56 -9.83 -6.15
N ASN A 99 -19.10 -8.58 -6.14
CA ASN A 99 -19.25 -7.67 -7.28
C ASN A 99 -18.48 -8.17 -8.52
N ILE A 100 -17.25 -8.64 -8.35
CA ILE A 100 -16.44 -9.17 -9.47
C ILE A 100 -17.09 -10.41 -10.09
N ARG A 101 -17.57 -11.36 -9.27
CA ARG A 101 -18.27 -12.55 -9.79
C ARG A 101 -19.49 -12.17 -10.62
N ARG A 102 -20.25 -11.17 -10.17
CA ARG A 102 -21.43 -10.67 -10.88
C ARG A 102 -21.09 -9.97 -12.19
N VAL A 103 -20.06 -9.12 -12.21
CA VAL A 103 -19.62 -8.39 -13.41
C VAL A 103 -19.04 -9.34 -14.46
N THR A 104 -18.30 -10.36 -14.03
CA THR A 104 -17.71 -11.36 -14.94
C THR A 104 -18.78 -12.15 -15.69
N HIS A 105 -19.93 -12.40 -15.06
CA HIS A 105 -21.05 -13.12 -15.70
C HIS A 105 -21.81 -12.27 -16.73
N VAL A 106 -21.79 -10.93 -16.61
CA VAL A 106 -22.57 -10.02 -17.47
C VAL A 106 -21.74 -9.45 -18.63
N ARG A 107 -20.41 -9.32 -18.48
CA ARG A 107 -19.49 -8.73 -19.49
C ARG A 107 -18.99 -9.77 -20.52
N GLN A 108 -19.90 -10.39 -21.28
CA GLN A 108 -19.52 -11.23 -22.43
C GLN A 108 -19.26 -10.43 -23.73
N GLN A 109 -19.11 -9.09 -23.68
CA GLN A 109 -18.90 -8.27 -24.87
C GLN A 109 -17.40 -8.07 -25.20
N PRO A 110 -16.94 -8.37 -26.44
CA PRO A 110 -15.52 -8.47 -26.80
C PRO A 110 -14.73 -7.15 -26.74
N ASN A 111 -15.36 -5.99 -26.95
CA ASN A 111 -14.65 -4.70 -27.03
C ASN A 111 -14.38 -4.03 -25.67
N GLN A 112 -15.12 -4.39 -24.61
CA GLN A 112 -14.84 -3.89 -23.24
C GLN A 112 -13.72 -4.68 -22.52
N ASN A 113 -13.26 -5.79 -23.11
CA ASN A 113 -12.36 -6.73 -22.44
C ASN A 113 -10.98 -6.14 -22.14
N ARG A 114 -10.42 -5.26 -23.00
CA ARG A 114 -9.05 -4.76 -22.78
C ARG A 114 -8.94 -3.84 -21.56
N LEU A 115 -9.82 -2.84 -21.41
CA LEU A 115 -9.82 -1.96 -20.24
C LEU A 115 -10.22 -2.74 -18.97
N SER A 116 -11.18 -3.65 -19.09
CA SER A 116 -11.63 -4.51 -18.00
C SER A 116 -10.52 -5.41 -17.46
N ASN A 117 -9.66 -5.96 -18.33
CA ASN A 117 -8.56 -6.83 -17.91
C ASN A 117 -7.54 -6.10 -17.03
N TRP A 118 -7.26 -4.81 -17.32
CA TRP A 118 -6.36 -3.98 -16.50
C TRP A 118 -6.94 -3.72 -15.10
N GLU A 119 -8.20 -3.28 -15.05
CA GLU A 119 -8.89 -3.04 -13.78
C GLU A 119 -9.05 -4.32 -12.96
N GLN A 120 -9.33 -5.44 -13.62
CA GLN A 120 -9.48 -6.75 -12.99
C GLN A 120 -8.15 -7.27 -12.46
N GLN A 121 -7.05 -7.04 -13.15
CA GLN A 121 -5.71 -7.39 -12.66
C GLN A 121 -5.35 -6.58 -11.42
N MET A 122 -5.55 -5.26 -11.43
CA MET A 122 -5.29 -4.40 -10.28
C MET A 122 -6.17 -4.78 -9.08
N THR A 123 -7.43 -5.12 -9.36
CA THR A 123 -8.37 -5.57 -8.32
C THR A 123 -7.99 -6.93 -7.76
N ARG A 124 -7.61 -7.90 -8.59
CA ARG A 124 -7.09 -9.21 -8.15
C ARG A 124 -5.88 -9.04 -7.26
N MET A 125 -4.97 -8.14 -7.64
CA MET A 125 -3.79 -7.86 -6.84
C MET A 125 -4.15 -7.32 -5.45
N MET A 126 -5.01 -6.30 -5.37
CA MET A 126 -5.42 -5.74 -4.08
C MET A 126 -6.21 -6.75 -3.23
N LEU A 127 -6.98 -7.65 -3.85
CA LEU A 127 -7.61 -8.76 -3.13
C LEU A 127 -6.59 -9.71 -2.55
N THR A 128 -5.55 -10.11 -3.30
CA THR A 128 -4.47 -10.96 -2.77
C THR A 128 -3.75 -10.28 -1.61
N GLN A 129 -3.45 -8.98 -1.73
CA GLN A 129 -2.85 -8.21 -0.64
C GLN A 129 -3.76 -8.13 0.59
N THR A 130 -5.06 -7.94 0.39
CA THR A 130 -6.05 -7.91 1.48
C THR A 130 -6.16 -9.26 2.18
N LEU A 131 -6.17 -10.37 1.42
CA LEU A 131 -6.21 -11.73 1.98
C LEU A 131 -4.95 -12.03 2.79
N LEU A 132 -3.78 -11.75 2.23
CA LEU A 132 -2.50 -11.94 2.95
C LEU A 132 -2.47 -11.12 4.24
N ASN A 133 -2.96 -9.87 4.19
CA ASN A 133 -3.07 -9.04 5.37
C ASN A 133 -4.00 -9.64 6.44
N ILE A 134 -5.15 -10.19 6.05
CA ILE A 134 -6.08 -10.87 6.97
C ILE A 134 -5.39 -12.06 7.64
N PHE A 135 -4.68 -12.89 6.87
CA PHE A 135 -3.96 -14.05 7.41
C PHE A 135 -2.83 -13.65 8.37
N CYS A 136 -2.07 -12.60 8.08
CA CYS A 136 -1.02 -12.10 8.97
C CYS A 136 -1.58 -11.40 10.22
N THR A 137 -2.76 -10.78 10.14
CA THR A 137 -3.36 -10.01 11.24
C THR A 137 -4.19 -10.89 12.18
N LEU A 138 -4.71 -12.02 11.69
CA LEU A 138 -5.54 -12.96 12.46
C LEU A 138 -4.86 -13.45 13.76
N PRO A 139 -3.60 -13.94 13.74
CA PRO A 139 -2.91 -14.38 14.96
C PRO A 139 -2.83 -13.29 16.02
N ARG A 140 -2.58 -12.04 15.59
CA ARG A 140 -2.55 -10.88 16.49
C ARG A 140 -3.92 -10.58 17.06
N ALA A 141 -4.98 -10.61 16.23
CA ALA A 141 -6.34 -10.37 16.67
C ALA A 141 -6.77 -11.36 17.74
N ILE A 142 -6.48 -12.65 17.54
CA ILE A 142 -6.75 -13.71 18.51
C ILE A 142 -5.99 -13.45 19.82
N PHE A 143 -4.70 -13.15 19.75
CA PHE A 143 -3.88 -12.87 20.93
C PHE A 143 -4.36 -11.64 21.73
N VAL A 144 -4.77 -10.58 21.03
CA VAL A 144 -5.33 -9.37 21.63
C VAL A 144 -6.63 -9.69 22.36
N ILE A 145 -7.54 -10.43 21.72
CA ILE A 145 -8.81 -10.85 22.32
C ILE A 145 -8.54 -11.68 23.57
N TYR A 146 -7.64 -12.66 23.49
CA TYR A 146 -7.20 -13.46 24.62
C TYR A 146 -6.70 -12.56 25.77
N THR A 147 -5.83 -11.60 25.45
CA THR A 147 -5.26 -10.70 26.46
C THR A 147 -6.32 -9.87 27.17
N ILE A 148 -7.35 -9.40 26.44
CA ILE A 148 -8.47 -8.63 27.01
C ILE A 148 -9.33 -9.48 27.96
N PHE A 149 -9.62 -10.73 27.59
CA PHE A 149 -10.43 -11.61 28.44
C PHE A 149 -9.68 -12.09 29.69
N THR A 150 -8.36 -12.23 29.62
CA THR A 150 -7.55 -12.70 30.75
C THR A 150 -7.01 -11.55 31.63
N ILE A 151 -7.53 -10.32 31.51
CA ILE A 151 -7.05 -9.16 32.29
C ILE A 151 -7.25 -9.40 33.80
N ASP A 152 -8.39 -9.92 34.23
CA ASP A 152 -8.71 -10.05 35.66
C ASP A 152 -7.85 -11.11 36.37
N GLU A 153 -7.38 -12.13 35.64
CA GLU A 153 -6.46 -13.16 36.13
C GLU A 153 -4.99 -12.74 36.09
N SER A 154 -4.67 -11.52 35.62
CA SER A 154 -3.29 -11.08 35.47
C SER A 154 -2.54 -10.86 36.79
N ALA A 155 -3.25 -10.68 37.90
CA ALA A 155 -2.68 -10.47 39.23
C ALA A 155 -1.99 -11.72 39.83
N THR A 156 -2.30 -12.91 39.32
CA THR A 156 -1.80 -14.21 39.82
C THR A 156 -0.88 -14.94 38.83
N ARG A 157 -0.43 -14.28 37.75
CA ARG A 157 0.40 -14.93 36.73
C ARG A 157 1.80 -15.24 37.24
N THR A 158 2.21 -16.49 37.12
CA THR A 158 3.59 -16.95 37.35
C THR A 158 4.54 -16.35 36.31
N PHE A 159 5.81 -16.16 36.67
CA PHE A 159 6.87 -15.68 35.76
C PHE A 159 6.96 -16.46 34.43
N ASP A 160 6.69 -17.76 34.45
CA ASP A 160 6.68 -18.61 33.25
C ASP A 160 5.56 -18.22 32.27
N GLN A 161 4.37 -17.91 32.79
CA GLN A 161 3.23 -17.50 31.97
C GLN A 161 3.48 -16.14 31.31
N LEU A 162 4.11 -15.21 32.04
CA LEU A 162 4.49 -13.91 31.49
C LEU A 162 5.50 -14.07 30.34
N SER A 163 6.47 -14.97 30.50
CA SER A 163 7.48 -15.24 29.47
C SER A 163 6.86 -15.81 28.19
N ILE A 164 5.88 -16.71 28.31
CA ILE A 164 5.12 -17.25 27.18
C ILE A 164 4.32 -16.14 26.48
N ILE A 165 3.64 -15.28 27.24
CA ILE A 165 2.85 -14.16 26.68
C ILE A 165 3.74 -13.22 25.87
N LEU A 166 4.91 -12.86 26.39
CA LEU A 166 5.87 -11.98 25.70
C LEU A 166 6.45 -12.63 24.42
N LEU A 167 6.71 -13.94 24.47
CA LEU A 167 7.16 -14.69 23.30
C LEU A 167 6.09 -14.70 22.20
N VAL A 168 4.84 -14.99 22.55
CA VAL A 168 3.72 -15.00 21.60
C VAL A 168 3.47 -13.59 21.05
N ASP A 169 3.53 -12.55 21.89
CA ASP A 169 3.43 -11.15 21.45
C ASP A 169 4.51 -10.84 20.40
N SER A 170 5.77 -11.18 20.68
CA SER A 170 6.91 -10.98 19.77
C SER A 170 6.74 -11.71 18.43
N ILE A 171 6.24 -12.96 18.46
CA ILE A 171 5.95 -13.74 17.24
C ILE A 171 4.84 -13.07 16.43
N THR A 172 3.74 -12.66 17.07
CA THR A 172 2.61 -12.02 16.36
C THR A 172 3.01 -10.67 15.75
N VAL A 173 3.83 -9.88 16.43
CA VAL A 173 4.38 -8.62 15.90
C VAL A 173 5.32 -8.88 14.72
N SER A 174 6.13 -9.93 14.78
CA SER A 174 7.01 -10.35 13.68
C SER A 174 6.21 -10.76 12.44
N ILE A 175 5.12 -11.51 12.61
CA ILE A 175 4.21 -11.90 11.52
C ILE A 175 3.58 -10.67 10.87
N ILE A 176 3.14 -9.69 11.65
CA ILE A 176 2.61 -8.43 11.10
C ILE A 176 3.69 -7.66 10.34
N SER A 177 4.93 -7.70 10.82
CA SER A 177 6.04 -6.98 10.19
C SER A 177 6.29 -7.44 8.75
N VAL A 178 6.07 -8.73 8.47
CA VAL A 178 6.14 -9.30 7.11
C VAL A 178 5.19 -8.60 6.14
N ASN A 179 4.04 -8.14 6.62
CA ASN A 179 3.03 -7.50 5.79
C ASN A 179 3.48 -6.13 5.22
N PHE A 180 4.37 -5.41 5.91
CA PHE A 180 4.93 -4.17 5.38
C PHE A 180 5.83 -4.45 4.16
N GLY A 181 6.56 -5.56 4.15
CA GLY A 181 7.41 -5.98 3.03
C GLY A 181 6.63 -6.72 1.92
N SER A 182 5.58 -7.44 2.27
CA SER A 182 4.83 -8.31 1.34
C SER A 182 4.25 -7.53 0.15
N SER A 183 3.80 -6.30 0.38
CA SER A 183 3.17 -5.45 -0.64
C SER A 183 4.04 -5.34 -1.89
N PHE A 184 5.34 -5.07 -1.72
CA PHE A 184 6.29 -4.98 -2.81
C PHE A 184 6.37 -6.27 -3.63
N TYR A 185 6.49 -7.43 -2.96
CA TYR A 185 6.57 -8.72 -3.62
C TYR A 185 5.28 -9.08 -4.36
N ILE A 186 4.12 -8.73 -3.81
CA ILE A 186 2.83 -8.94 -4.49
C ILE A 186 2.74 -8.06 -5.74
N PHE A 187 3.20 -6.79 -5.68
CA PHE A 187 3.25 -5.90 -6.86
C PHE A 187 4.17 -6.48 -7.94
N LEU A 188 5.32 -7.01 -7.53
CA LEU A 188 6.31 -7.59 -8.42
C LEU A 188 5.83 -8.89 -9.09
N LEU A 189 5.22 -9.80 -8.34
CA LEU A 189 4.75 -11.09 -8.85
C LEU A 189 3.49 -10.95 -9.70
N SER A 190 2.54 -10.12 -9.25
CA SER A 190 1.20 -10.02 -9.86
C SER A 190 1.16 -9.17 -11.13
N SER A 191 2.11 -8.25 -11.32
CA SER A 191 2.15 -7.36 -12.49
C SER A 191 3.25 -7.76 -13.50
N PRO A 192 2.91 -8.39 -14.64
CA PRO A 192 3.84 -8.60 -15.76
C PRO A 192 4.41 -7.28 -16.27
N ARG A 193 3.65 -6.18 -16.16
CA ARG A 193 4.08 -4.84 -16.60
C ARG A 193 5.18 -4.27 -15.71
N LEU A 194 5.09 -4.47 -14.39
CA LEU A 194 6.16 -4.06 -13.48
C LEU A 194 7.42 -4.86 -13.75
N ARG A 195 7.29 -6.18 -13.98
CA ARG A 195 8.40 -7.03 -14.42
C ARG A 195 9.00 -6.57 -15.74
N GLN A 196 8.18 -6.21 -16.73
CA GLN A 196 8.65 -5.68 -18.01
C GLN A 196 9.35 -4.33 -17.84
N MET A 197 8.82 -3.41 -17.03
CA MET A 197 9.49 -2.13 -16.75
C MET A 197 10.82 -2.33 -16.04
N ILE A 198 10.87 -3.18 -15.01
CA ILE A 198 12.11 -3.50 -14.29
C ILE A 198 13.11 -4.17 -15.23
N GLN A 199 12.68 -5.11 -16.06
CA GLN A 199 13.53 -5.74 -17.07
C GLN A 199 14.04 -4.72 -18.11
N MET A 200 13.21 -3.78 -18.55
CA MET A 200 13.63 -2.71 -19.46
C MET A 200 14.65 -1.78 -18.81
N TYR A 201 14.43 -1.36 -17.57
CA TYR A 201 15.37 -0.54 -16.80
C TYR A 201 16.69 -1.29 -16.52
N LEU A 202 16.63 -2.57 -16.12
CA LEU A 202 17.80 -3.42 -15.92
C LEU A 202 18.57 -3.59 -17.23
N LYS A 203 17.91 -3.94 -18.33
CA LYS A 203 18.56 -4.02 -19.65
C LYS A 203 19.20 -2.70 -20.05
N ARG A 204 18.55 -1.57 -19.76
CA ARG A 204 19.11 -0.23 -20.03
C ARG A 204 20.34 0.06 -19.15
N LEU A 205 20.31 -0.29 -17.86
CA LEU A 205 21.46 -0.15 -16.94
C LEU A 205 22.62 -1.06 -17.35
N PHE A 206 22.35 -2.31 -17.73
CA PHE A 206 23.37 -3.23 -18.21
C PHE A 206 23.95 -2.82 -19.58
N ASN A 207 23.13 -2.31 -20.50
CA ASN A 207 23.60 -1.79 -21.79
C ASN A 207 24.38 -0.48 -21.65
N LEU A 208 23.99 0.41 -20.72
CA LEU A 208 24.77 1.62 -20.41
C LEU A 208 26.13 1.29 -19.80
N ARG A 209 26.19 0.23 -18.97
CA ARG A 209 27.44 -0.28 -18.41
C ARG A 209 28.33 -0.96 -19.47
N HIS A 210 27.74 -1.59 -20.48
CA HIS A 210 28.47 -2.20 -21.59
C HIS A 210 29.05 -1.16 -22.56
N ASN A 211 28.33 -0.05 -22.81
CA ASN A 211 28.78 1.04 -23.67
C ASN A 211 29.80 2.01 -23.02
N GLN A 212 30.20 1.82 -21.76
CA GLN A 212 31.20 2.66 -21.08
C GLN A 212 32.58 2.00 -20.93
N VAL A 213 32.81 0.82 -21.51
CA VAL A 213 34.11 0.14 -21.47
C VAL A 213 34.66 -0.02 -22.88
N ASP A 214 35.10 1.10 -23.48
CA ASP A 214 36.14 1.07 -24.51
C ASP A 214 36.83 2.45 -24.66
N PRO A 215 37.79 2.81 -23.77
CA PRO A 215 38.57 4.04 -23.90
C PRO A 215 39.68 3.95 -24.97
N THR A 216 39.87 2.80 -25.64
CA THR A 216 41.04 2.54 -26.48
C THR A 216 40.87 2.88 -27.96
N ASN A 217 39.68 3.29 -28.42
CA ASN A 217 39.43 3.56 -29.85
C ASN A 217 39.30 5.05 -30.23
N ILE A 218 39.53 6.00 -29.31
CA ILE A 218 39.34 7.45 -29.59
C ILE A 218 40.58 8.11 -30.24
N LEU A 219 41.70 7.41 -30.42
CA LEU A 219 42.96 8.04 -30.87
C LEU A 219 43.37 7.82 -32.34
N LEU A 220 42.52 7.24 -33.20
CA LEU A 220 42.94 6.90 -34.58
C LEU A 220 42.04 7.31 -35.74
N THR A 221 40.99 8.11 -35.52
CA THR A 221 40.18 8.65 -36.63
C THR A 221 39.83 10.11 -36.39
N ALA A 222 40.80 10.98 -36.65
CA ALA A 222 40.53 12.37 -37.02
C ALA A 222 40.35 12.44 -38.55
N PRO A 223 39.13 12.52 -39.10
CA PRO A 223 38.94 13.03 -40.44
C PRO A 223 38.80 14.55 -40.39
N ALA A 224 39.53 15.19 -41.29
CA ALA A 224 39.55 16.62 -41.51
C ALA A 224 38.16 17.21 -41.81
N PHE A 225 37.90 18.33 -41.14
CA PHE A 225 37.20 19.52 -41.62
C PHE A 225 36.51 19.45 -43.00
N THR A 226 35.18 19.58 -43.05
CA THR A 226 34.53 20.47 -44.04
C THR A 226 33.19 20.98 -43.50
N VAL A 227 33.14 22.28 -43.24
CA VAL A 227 31.94 23.06 -42.89
C VAL A 227 31.07 23.21 -44.14
N ARG A 228 29.79 22.80 -44.08
CA ARG A 228 28.79 23.20 -45.07
C ARG A 228 27.56 23.77 -44.35
N GLN A 229 27.46 25.10 -44.36
CA GLN A 229 26.29 25.85 -43.96
C GLN A 229 25.17 25.62 -44.98
N THR A 230 23.97 25.27 -44.51
CA THR A 230 22.72 25.55 -45.24
C THR A 230 21.70 26.11 -44.27
N THR A 231 21.63 27.43 -44.27
CA THR A 231 20.51 28.26 -43.83
C THR A 231 19.27 27.87 -44.62
N LYS A 232 18.15 27.56 -43.96
CA LYS A 232 16.83 27.65 -44.61
C LYS A 232 15.82 28.31 -43.67
N VAL A 233 15.26 29.37 -44.21
CA VAL A 233 14.50 30.46 -43.61
C VAL A 233 13.05 30.04 -43.36
N ILE A 234 12.52 30.55 -42.24
CA ILE A 234 11.14 30.50 -41.76
C ILE A 234 10.26 31.40 -42.65
N GLY A 235 9.08 30.93 -43.06
CA GLY A 235 8.08 31.72 -43.79
C GLY A 235 6.67 31.15 -43.62
N GLN A 236 5.81 31.95 -42.98
CA GLN A 236 4.41 31.73 -42.56
C GLN A 236 3.39 31.77 -43.73
N PRO A 237 2.08 31.47 -43.45
CA PRO A 237 1.08 31.09 -44.45
C PRO A 237 0.31 32.29 -45.04
N THR A 238 -0.15 32.12 -46.28
CA THR A 238 -1.11 33.01 -46.95
C THR A 238 -2.50 32.38 -46.96
N VAL A 239 -3.44 33.11 -46.37
CA VAL A 239 -4.90 32.99 -46.50
C VAL A 239 -5.30 33.77 -47.74
N GLU A 240 -6.07 33.19 -48.65
CA GLU A 240 -6.73 33.93 -49.73
C GLU A 240 -8.13 33.36 -49.98
N ASN A 241 -9.10 34.29 -49.99
CA ASN A 241 -10.53 34.10 -50.06
C ASN A 241 -11.03 34.06 -51.52
N GLU A 242 -12.12 33.30 -51.72
CA GLU A 242 -13.23 33.51 -52.67
C GLU A 242 -12.94 33.55 -54.20
N PRO A 243 -13.96 33.42 -55.09
CA PRO A 243 -15.43 33.47 -54.87
C PRO A 243 -16.25 32.30 -55.48
N PHE A 244 -17.46 32.09 -54.95
CA PHE A 244 -18.75 31.94 -55.66
C PHE A 244 -19.90 31.83 -54.65
#